data_AF-A0A914XY61-F1
#
_entry.id   AF-A0A914XY61-F1
#
_cell.length_a   1.000
_cell.length_b   1.000
_cell.length_c   1.000
_cell.angle_alpha   90.00
_cell.angle_beta   90.00
_cell.angle_gamma   90.00
#
_symmetry.space_group_name_H-M   'P 1'
#
loop_
_entity.id
_entity.type
_entity.pdbx_description
1 polymer ?
#
loop_
_entity_poly.entity_id
_entity_poly.type
_entity_poly.pdbx_seq_one_letter_code
_entity_poly.pdbx_strand_id
1 'polypeptide(L)'
;MMSSSTDQMKFFERVKSFMGYFIENLFLSTMFTKGSEIAIKKEFPDYDIGEAIADSAFHFVNSDEHVDYAQPITHKVIYMAGLGKIQAHPLEKEYTDIFDSAKKGVILFSFGSVVQSNKMPEELKKKFLEAFAEFPEINFLWKYEKDEDQIAKGYPNVFTGKWLPQNDILGKHF
;
A
#
# COMPACT_ATOMS: atom_id res chain seq x y z
N MET A 1 -10.85 0.42 15.12
CA MET A 1 -9.73 1.23 15.66
C MET A 1 -9.86 2.72 15.30
N MET A 2 -11.09 3.23 15.12
CA MET A 2 -11.36 4.65 14.79
C MET A 2 -12.15 5.41 15.87
N SER A 3 -12.17 4.90 17.11
CA SER A 3 -12.65 5.70 18.23
C SER A 3 -11.56 6.70 18.62
N SER A 4 -11.87 8.00 18.56
CA SER A 4 -10.98 9.06 19.07
C SER A 4 -10.91 9.06 20.60
N SER A 5 -11.58 8.11 21.27
CA SER A 5 -11.63 8.02 22.71
C SER A 5 -10.44 7.24 23.26
N THR A 6 -9.93 7.70 24.40
CA THR A 6 -8.83 7.05 25.12
C THR A 6 -9.31 5.78 25.83
N ASP A 7 -8.40 5.09 26.52
CA ASP A 7 -8.66 3.95 27.39
C ASP A 7 -9.60 4.26 28.57
N GLN A 8 -9.74 5.54 28.94
CA GLN A 8 -10.67 6.00 29.97
C GLN A 8 -11.90 6.70 29.37
N MET A 9 -12.97 5.92 29.15
CA MET A 9 -14.22 6.43 28.55
C MET A 9 -15.35 6.62 29.57
N LYS A 10 -16.02 7.77 29.49
CA LYS A 10 -17.33 8.02 30.12
C LYS A 10 -18.42 7.22 29.41
N PHE A 11 -19.58 7.08 30.06
CA PHE A 11 -20.69 6.27 29.55
C PHE A 11 -21.05 6.57 28.08
N PHE A 12 -21.24 7.84 27.72
CA PHE A 12 -21.61 8.20 26.34
C PHE A 12 -20.50 7.96 25.31
N GLU A 13 -19.23 8.06 25.71
CA GLU A 13 -18.09 7.72 24.85
C GLU A 13 -18.02 6.22 24.60
N ARG A 14 -18.39 5.40 25.60
CA ARG A 14 -18.55 3.96 25.44
C ARG A 14 -19.69 3.62 24.47
N VAL A 15 -20.85 4.28 24.60
CA VAL A 15 -21.98 4.09 23.68
C VAL A 15 -21.59 4.49 22.25
N LYS A 16 -20.91 5.63 22.07
CA LYS A 16 -20.43 6.07 20.76
C LYS A 16 -19.40 5.09 20.18
N SER A 17 -18.46 4.62 20.99
CA SER A 17 -17.45 3.64 20.56
C SER A 17 -18.08 2.30 20.19
N PHE A 18 -19.09 1.85 20.94
CA PHE A 18 -19.87 0.65 20.62
C PHE A 18 -20.57 0.81 19.27
N MET A 19 -21.31 1.89 19.05
CA MET A 19 -21.96 2.16 17.75
C MET A 19 -20.94 2.27 16.61
N GLY A 20 -19.84 2.97 16.87
CA GLY A 20 -18.72 3.11 15.93
C GLY A 20 -18.12 1.76 15.54
N TYR A 21 -17.95 0.84 16.50
CA TYR A 21 -17.49 -0.52 16.24
C TYR A 21 -18.42 -1.29 15.30
N PHE A 22 -19.75 -1.21 15.48
CA PHE A 22 -20.69 -1.89 14.56
C PHE A 22 -20.63 -1.31 13.14
N ILE A 23 -20.60 0.02 13.03
CA ILE A 23 -20.50 0.70 11.74
C ILE A 23 -19.17 0.33 11.06
N GLU A 24 -18.08 0.35 11.82
CA GLU A 24 -16.74 -0.03 11.35
C GLU A 24 -16.72 -1.48 10.88
N ASN A 25 -17.25 -2.41 11.67
CA ASN A 25 -17.25 -3.82 11.32
C ASN A 25 -18.08 -4.09 10.05
N LEU A 26 -19.25 -3.44 9.90
CA LEU A 26 -20.04 -3.53 8.69
C LEU A 26 -19.31 -2.95 7.46
N PHE A 27 -18.68 -1.79 7.63
CA PHE A 27 -17.91 -1.13 6.58
C PHE A 27 -16.70 -1.95 6.16
N LEU A 28 -15.89 -2.41 7.11
CA LEU A 28 -14.69 -3.22 6.86
C LEU A 28 -15.07 -4.56 6.22
N SER A 29 -16.11 -5.23 6.72
CA SER A 29 -16.59 -6.48 6.14
C SER A 29 -17.04 -6.28 4.68
N THR A 30 -17.83 -5.24 4.41
CA THR A 30 -18.33 -4.99 3.06
C THR A 30 -17.20 -4.60 2.08
N MET A 31 -16.27 -3.76 2.53
CA MET A 31 -15.19 -3.21 1.68
C MET A 31 -14.04 -4.20 1.45
N PHE A 32 -13.63 -4.95 2.48
CA PHE A 32 -12.40 -5.74 2.43
C PHE A 32 -12.64 -7.26 2.35
N THR A 33 -13.70 -7.79 2.98
CA THR A 33 -13.89 -9.25 3.08
C THR A 33 -14.89 -9.77 2.06
N LYS A 34 -16.01 -9.07 1.85
CA LYS A 34 -17.13 -9.57 1.05
C LYS A 34 -16.77 -9.82 -0.42
N GLY A 35 -15.98 -8.93 -1.04
CA GLY A 35 -15.53 -9.11 -2.43
C GLY A 35 -14.67 -10.36 -2.60
N SER A 36 -13.71 -10.56 -1.70
CA SER A 36 -12.81 -11.72 -1.66
C SER A 36 -13.57 -13.02 -1.39
N GLU A 37 -14.51 -12.98 -0.44
CA GLU A 37 -15.35 -14.12 -0.09
C GLU A 37 -16.24 -14.56 -1.26
N ILE A 38 -16.86 -13.62 -1.97
CA ILE A 38 -17.65 -13.91 -3.18
C ILE A 38 -16.75 -14.54 -4.26
N ALA A 39 -15.56 -14.00 -4.48
CA ALA A 39 -14.64 -14.52 -5.48
C ALA A 39 -14.16 -15.94 -5.15
N ILE A 40 -13.87 -16.22 -3.87
CA ILE A 40 -13.46 -17.55 -3.41
C ILE A 40 -14.63 -18.53 -3.49
N LYS A 41 -15.81 -18.17 -2.98
CA LYS A 41 -17.00 -19.05 -3.01
C LYS A 41 -17.51 -19.34 -4.42
N LYS A 42 -17.20 -18.48 -5.39
CA LYS A 42 -17.50 -18.75 -6.80
C LYS A 42 -16.78 -20.00 -7.32
N GLU A 43 -15.53 -20.18 -6.93
CA GLU A 43 -14.70 -21.32 -7.36
C GLU A 43 -14.73 -22.47 -6.35
N PHE A 44 -14.92 -22.16 -5.06
CA PHE A 44 -14.96 -23.10 -3.93
C PHE A 44 -16.17 -22.83 -3.03
N PRO A 45 -17.39 -23.28 -3.40
CA PRO A 45 -18.63 -22.92 -2.71
C PRO A 45 -18.67 -23.28 -1.22
N ASP A 46 -18.05 -24.39 -0.86
CA ASP A 46 -18.02 -24.93 0.51
C ASP A 46 -16.83 -24.42 1.33
N TYR A 47 -15.99 -23.54 0.78
CA TYR A 47 -14.79 -23.04 1.47
C TYR A 47 -15.14 -21.88 2.39
N ASP A 48 -14.99 -22.10 3.70
CA ASP A 48 -15.08 -21.05 4.71
C ASP A 48 -13.68 -20.56 5.12
N ILE A 49 -13.41 -19.29 4.82
CA ILE A 49 -12.10 -18.68 5.11
C ILE A 49 -11.88 -18.57 6.63
N GLY A 50 -12.93 -18.31 7.41
CA GLY A 50 -12.85 -18.19 8.85
C GLY A 50 -12.54 -19.52 9.52
N GLU A 51 -13.19 -20.60 9.08
CA GLU A 51 -12.93 -21.97 9.54
C GLU A 51 -11.51 -22.41 9.14
N ALA A 52 -11.11 -22.17 7.89
CA ALA A 52 -9.76 -22.49 7.42
C ALA A 52 -8.67 -21.76 8.24
N ILE A 53 -8.92 -20.50 8.61
CA ILE A 53 -8.03 -19.76 9.53
C ILE A 53 -8.07 -20.44 10.91
N ALA A 54 -9.24 -20.69 11.52
CA ALA A 54 -9.33 -21.27 12.86
C ALA A 54 -8.63 -22.65 12.97
N ASP A 55 -8.77 -23.48 11.95
CA ASP A 55 -8.23 -24.84 11.86
C ASP A 55 -6.75 -24.89 11.48
N SER A 56 -6.20 -23.78 10.99
CA SER A 56 -4.78 -23.70 10.65
C SER A 56 -3.89 -24.02 11.88
N ALA A 57 -2.82 -24.78 11.67
CA ALA A 57 -1.86 -25.10 12.72
C ALA A 57 -1.03 -23.88 13.12
N PHE A 58 -0.66 -23.05 12.13
CA PHE A 58 0.13 -21.84 12.31
C PHE A 58 -0.37 -20.70 11.42
N HIS A 59 -0.16 -19.48 11.90
CA HIS A 59 -0.38 -18.23 11.18
C HIS A 59 0.94 -17.49 11.03
N PHE A 60 1.47 -17.46 9.82
CA PHE A 60 2.66 -16.70 9.50
C PHE A 60 2.30 -15.26 9.15
N VAL A 61 2.78 -14.31 9.96
CA VAL A 61 2.47 -12.89 9.80
C VAL A 61 3.70 -12.16 9.26
N ASN A 62 3.57 -11.49 8.12
CA ASN A 62 4.67 -10.73 7.50
C ASN A 62 4.86 -9.36 8.19
N SER A 63 5.22 -9.37 9.47
CA SER A 63 5.46 -8.19 10.29
C SER A 63 6.51 -8.49 11.35
N ASP A 64 7.08 -7.45 11.95
CA ASP A 64 7.88 -7.55 13.16
C ASP A 64 6.99 -7.29 14.38
N GLU A 65 7.06 -8.15 15.39
CA GLU A 65 6.23 -8.05 16.59
C GLU A 65 6.40 -6.72 17.33
N HIS A 66 7.59 -6.12 17.29
CA HIS A 66 7.91 -4.90 18.05
C HIS A 66 7.39 -3.63 17.39
N VAL A 67 7.10 -3.66 16.08
CA VAL A 67 6.56 -2.50 15.35
C VAL A 67 5.05 -2.59 15.16
N ASP A 68 4.46 -3.77 15.41
CA ASP A 68 3.03 -3.98 15.31
C ASP A 68 2.32 -3.51 16.59
N TYR A 69 1.01 -3.31 16.49
CA TYR A 69 0.20 -2.96 17.64
C TYR A 69 0.05 -4.15 18.59
N ALA A 70 0.09 -3.87 19.89
CA ALA A 70 -0.18 -4.87 20.91
C ALA A 70 -1.59 -5.45 20.73
N GLN A 71 -1.67 -6.74 20.45
CA GLN A 71 -2.91 -7.47 20.23
C GLN A 71 -2.83 -8.87 20.87
N PRO A 72 -3.96 -9.48 21.26
CA PRO A 72 -3.97 -10.85 21.74
C PRO A 72 -3.51 -11.81 20.64
N ILE A 73 -2.42 -12.53 20.89
CA ILE A 73 -1.91 -13.58 20.00
C ILE A 73 -1.97 -14.94 20.67
N THR A 74 -2.01 -15.99 19.87
CA THR A 74 -1.88 -17.38 20.34
C THR A 74 -0.52 -17.93 19.94
N HIS A 75 -0.11 -19.06 20.53
CA HIS A 75 1.12 -19.76 20.15
C HIS A 75 1.13 -20.26 18.69
N LYS A 76 -0.01 -20.18 17.98
CA LYS A 76 -0.09 -20.46 16.54
C LYS A 76 0.44 -19.30 15.69
N VAL A 77 0.51 -18.08 16.21
CA VAL A 77 0.94 -16.90 15.45
C VAL A 77 2.46 -16.79 15.50
N ILE A 78 3.09 -16.77 14.32
CA ILE A 78 4.53 -16.65 14.15
C ILE A 78 4.81 -15.42 13.29
N TYR A 79 5.46 -14.42 13.89
CA TYR A 79 5.91 -13.22 13.19
C TYR A 79 7.16 -13.54 12.36
N MET A 80 7.11 -13.23 11.07
CA MET A 80 8.22 -13.36 10.13
C MET A 80 8.31 -12.08 9.31
N ALA A 81 9.11 -11.13 9.76
CA ALA A 81 9.32 -9.89 9.03
C ALA A 81 10.09 -10.14 7.72
N GLY A 82 9.71 -9.41 6.66
CA GLY A 82 10.46 -9.41 5.40
C GLY A 82 10.20 -10.63 4.52
N LEU A 83 9.09 -11.34 4.70
CA LEU A 83 8.66 -12.33 3.71
C LEU A 83 8.49 -11.64 2.35
N GLY A 84 9.13 -12.20 1.33
CA GLY A 84 9.16 -11.63 -0.01
C GLY A 84 10.17 -10.47 -0.20
N LYS A 85 11.02 -10.15 0.78
CA LYS A 85 12.20 -9.31 0.52
C LYS A 85 13.16 -10.06 -0.39
N ILE A 86 13.35 -9.54 -1.59
CA ILE A 86 14.33 -10.04 -2.55
C ILE A 86 15.56 -9.14 -2.42
N GLN A 87 16.76 -9.72 -2.53
CA GLN A 87 17.98 -8.91 -2.56
C GLN A 87 17.90 -7.91 -3.72
N ALA A 88 18.14 -6.64 -3.42
CA ALA A 88 18.14 -5.59 -4.44
C ALA A 88 19.27 -5.82 -5.44
N HIS A 89 18.93 -5.77 -6.72
CA HIS A 89 19.89 -5.83 -7.81
C HIS A 89 20.43 -4.42 -8.11
N PRO A 90 21.60 -4.30 -8.74
CA PRO A 90 22.05 -3.02 -9.27
C PRO A 90 21.00 -2.42 -10.21
N LEU A 91 20.70 -1.13 -10.02
CA LEU A 91 19.77 -0.42 -10.88
C LEU A 91 20.26 -0.41 -12.33
N GLU A 92 19.32 -0.60 -13.26
CA GLU A 92 19.60 -0.41 -14.68
C GLU A 92 20.04 1.03 -14.95
N LYS A 93 20.77 1.22 -16.07
CA LYS A 93 21.35 2.51 -16.41
C LYS A 93 20.31 3.62 -16.50
N GLU A 94 19.13 3.33 -17.05
CA GLU A 94 18.05 4.32 -17.18
C GLU A 94 17.64 4.93 -15.84
N TYR A 95 17.55 4.13 -14.78
CA TYR A 95 17.22 4.62 -13.44
C TYR A 95 18.42 5.27 -12.79
N THR A 96 19.62 4.73 -13.00
CA THR A 96 20.86 5.33 -12.46
C THR A 96 21.04 6.75 -12.97
N ASP A 97 20.81 7.02 -14.25
CA ASP A 97 20.88 8.36 -14.84
C ASP A 97 19.84 9.33 -14.21
N ILE A 98 18.66 8.84 -13.83
CA ILE A 98 17.63 9.62 -13.11
C ILE A 98 18.10 9.96 -11.69
N PHE A 99 18.73 9.02 -10.99
CA PHE A 99 19.27 9.26 -9.66
C PHE A 99 20.45 10.23 -9.70
N ASP A 100 21.35 10.08 -10.68
CA ASP A 100 22.56 10.89 -10.81
C ASP A 100 22.25 12.33 -11.26
N SER A 101 21.17 12.54 -12.00
CA SER A 101 20.71 13.88 -12.41
C SER A 101 19.93 14.62 -11.31
N ALA A 102 19.47 13.92 -10.27
CA ALA A 102 18.69 14.51 -9.19
C ALA A 102 19.58 15.30 -8.21
N LYS A 103 19.22 16.56 -7.93
CA LYS A 103 20.00 17.41 -7.01
C LYS A 103 19.74 17.11 -5.53
N LYS A 104 18.48 16.83 -5.18
CA LYS A 104 18.03 16.57 -3.80
C LYS A 104 17.55 15.14 -3.56
N GLY A 105 17.43 14.34 -4.61
CA GLY A 105 17.02 12.94 -4.53
C GLY A 105 15.84 12.61 -5.44
N VAL A 106 15.39 11.37 -5.34
CA VAL A 106 14.33 10.79 -6.17
C VAL A 106 13.15 10.37 -5.31
N ILE A 107 11.93 10.69 -5.75
CA ILE A 107 10.69 10.21 -5.14
C ILE A 107 10.05 9.18 -6.06
N LEU A 108 9.89 7.95 -5.56
CA LEU A 108 9.05 6.93 -6.19
C LEU A 108 7.57 7.23 -5.90
N PHE A 109 6.78 7.49 -6.93
CA PHE A 109 5.35 7.73 -6.83
C PHE A 109 4.56 6.57 -7.45
N SER A 110 3.90 5.76 -6.61
CA SER A 110 3.25 4.52 -7.01
C SER A 110 2.03 4.22 -6.13
N PHE A 111 0.92 3.82 -6.75
CA PHE A 111 -0.32 3.37 -6.07
C PHE A 111 -0.42 1.83 -5.98
N GLY A 112 0.70 1.13 -6.22
CA GLY A 112 0.74 -0.33 -6.25
C GLY A 112 0.23 -0.92 -7.57
N SER A 113 -0.20 -2.18 -7.55
CA SER A 113 -0.61 -2.94 -8.74
C SER A 113 -2.11 -2.81 -9.07
N VAL A 114 -2.95 -2.59 -8.05
CA VAL A 114 -4.41 -2.61 -8.19
C VAL A 114 -4.94 -1.25 -8.67
N VAL A 115 -4.49 -0.16 -8.06
CA VAL A 115 -4.91 1.19 -8.41
C VAL A 115 -3.95 1.71 -9.48
N GLN A 116 -4.46 1.78 -10.71
CA GLN A 116 -3.67 2.22 -11.86
C GLN A 116 -3.73 3.74 -12.00
N SER A 117 -2.56 4.39 -12.10
CA SER A 117 -2.44 5.84 -12.23
C SER A 117 -3.10 6.35 -13.51
N ASN A 118 -3.10 5.56 -14.59
CA ASN A 118 -3.74 5.95 -15.86
C ASN A 118 -5.27 6.12 -15.75
N LYS A 119 -5.93 5.48 -14.78
CA LYS A 119 -7.37 5.59 -14.52
C LYS A 119 -7.73 6.77 -13.63
N MET A 120 -6.73 7.48 -13.10
CA MET A 120 -6.93 8.69 -12.32
C MET A 120 -7.64 9.76 -13.18
N PRO A 121 -8.55 10.56 -12.62
CA PRO A 121 -9.12 11.70 -13.34
C PRO A 121 -8.02 12.65 -13.83
N GLU A 122 -8.16 13.16 -15.06
CA GLU A 122 -7.15 14.05 -15.67
C GLU A 122 -6.85 15.29 -14.83
N GLU A 123 -7.87 15.87 -14.18
CA GLU A 123 -7.69 17.01 -13.27
C GLU A 123 -6.73 16.68 -12.11
N LEU A 124 -6.84 15.47 -11.56
CA LEU A 124 -6.00 15.05 -10.44
C LEU A 124 -4.58 14.72 -10.91
N LYS A 125 -4.42 14.10 -12.08
CA LYS A 125 -3.10 13.89 -12.70
C LYS A 125 -2.38 15.23 -12.88
N LYS A 126 -3.09 16.24 -13.43
CA LYS A 126 -2.55 17.58 -13.63
C LYS A 126 -2.12 18.23 -12.32
N LYS A 127 -2.94 18.14 -11.26
CA LYS A 127 -2.59 18.66 -9.93
C LYS A 127 -1.32 18.03 -9.37
N PHE A 128 -1.12 16.73 -9.54
CA PHE A 128 0.14 16.09 -9.14
C PHE A 128 1.33 16.60 -9.94
N LEU A 129 1.20 16.73 -11.27
CA LEU A 129 2.27 17.26 -12.12
C LEU A 129 2.65 18.70 -11.75
N GLU A 130 1.64 19.55 -11.51
CA GLU A 130 1.86 20.93 -11.05
C GLU A 130 2.59 20.96 -9.71
N ALA A 131 2.19 20.11 -8.76
CA ALA A 131 2.88 19.98 -7.48
C ALA A 131 4.33 19.46 -7.65
N PHE A 132 4.57 18.51 -8.55
CA PHE A 132 5.93 18.02 -8.84
C PHE A 132 6.80 19.12 -9.44
N ALA A 133 6.25 19.97 -10.30
CA ALA A 133 6.96 21.08 -10.93
C ALA A 133 7.46 22.13 -9.93
N GLU A 134 6.80 22.27 -8.77
CA GLU A 134 7.25 23.17 -7.69
C GLU A 134 8.56 22.72 -7.03
N PHE A 135 8.98 21.46 -7.25
CA PHE A 135 10.22 20.89 -6.71
C PHE A 135 11.20 20.47 -7.81
N PRO A 136 11.74 21.43 -8.60
CA PRO A 136 12.60 21.12 -9.75
C PRO A 136 13.96 20.48 -9.38
N GLU A 137 14.31 20.44 -8.10
CA GLU A 137 15.53 19.80 -7.60
C GLU A 137 15.34 18.32 -7.23
N ILE A 138 14.09 17.84 -7.25
CA ILE A 138 13.70 16.46 -6.95
C ILE A 138 13.19 15.83 -8.24
N ASN A 139 13.69 14.62 -8.53
CA ASN A 139 13.17 13.82 -9.63
C ASN A 139 12.03 12.93 -9.12
N PHE A 140 10.90 12.90 -9.82
CA PHE A 140 9.73 12.07 -9.51
C PHE A 140 9.66 10.92 -10.50
N LEU A 141 9.75 9.69 -9.99
CA LEU A 141 9.59 8.48 -10.78
C LEU A 141 8.18 7.93 -10.56
N TRP A 142 7.29 8.22 -11.50
CA TRP A 142 5.87 7.89 -11.42
C TRP A 142 5.57 6.57 -12.13
N LYS A 143 5.08 5.57 -11.39
CA LYS A 143 4.48 4.38 -11.98
C LYS A 143 3.20 4.74 -12.75
N TYR A 144 3.23 4.64 -14.07
CA TYR A 144 2.11 5.00 -14.96
C TYR A 144 1.95 3.98 -16.08
N GLU A 145 0.74 3.45 -16.26
CA GLU A 145 0.53 2.20 -17.02
C GLU A 145 0.47 2.34 -18.55
N LYS A 146 0.38 3.58 -19.07
CA LYS A 146 0.23 3.90 -20.51
C LYS A 146 1.24 4.94 -20.96
N ASP A 147 2.25 4.52 -21.71
CA ASP A 147 3.28 5.44 -22.21
C ASP A 147 2.75 6.38 -23.29
N GLU A 148 1.69 5.99 -24.00
CA GLU A 148 1.07 6.75 -25.08
C GLU A 148 0.46 8.08 -24.62
N ASP A 149 0.05 8.15 -23.34
CA ASP A 149 -0.54 9.35 -22.75
C ASP A 149 0.49 10.49 -22.60
N GLN A 150 1.80 10.17 -22.62
CA GLN A 150 2.91 11.14 -22.48
C GLN A 150 2.71 12.12 -21.32
N ILE A 151 2.22 11.63 -20.19
CA ILE A 151 1.74 12.46 -19.07
C ILE A 151 2.80 13.39 -18.48
N ALA A 152 4.08 13.00 -18.54
CA ALA A 152 5.21 13.80 -18.06
C ALA A 152 5.73 14.84 -19.07
N LYS A 153 5.13 14.94 -20.26
CA LYS A 153 5.57 15.90 -21.28
C LYS A 153 5.44 17.34 -20.76
N GLY A 154 6.57 18.05 -20.72
CA GLY A 154 6.65 19.41 -20.20
C GLY A 154 7.04 19.51 -18.71
N TYR A 155 7.24 18.37 -18.03
CA TYR A 155 7.67 18.29 -16.64
C TYR A 155 9.05 17.62 -16.57
N PRO A 156 10.16 18.38 -16.68
CA PRO A 156 11.50 17.82 -16.87
C PRO A 156 12.02 17.00 -15.68
N ASN A 157 11.42 17.17 -14.50
CA ASN A 157 11.74 16.42 -13.30
C ASN A 157 10.79 15.24 -13.05
N VAL A 158 9.91 14.89 -14.00
CA VAL A 158 8.98 13.77 -13.89
C VAL A 158 9.34 12.71 -14.94
N PHE A 159 9.53 11.48 -14.48
CA PHE A 159 9.85 10.31 -15.28
C PHE A 159 8.76 9.27 -15.07
N THR A 160 8.37 8.56 -16.12
CA THR A 160 7.33 7.52 -16.03
C THR A 160 7.86 6.15 -16.37
N GLY A 161 7.31 5.12 -15.71
CA GLY A 161 7.53 3.74 -16.10
C GLY A 161 6.31 2.88 -15.81
N LYS A 162 5.98 1.97 -16.73
CA LYS A 162 4.84 1.05 -16.59
C LYS A 162 5.01 0.07 -15.45
N TRP A 163 6.22 -0.46 -15.30
CA TRP A 163 6.62 -1.31 -14.20
C TRP A 163 7.98 -0.84 -13.72
N LEU A 164 8.06 -0.45 -12.44
CA LEU A 164 9.30 0.04 -11.84
C LEU A 164 9.90 -1.07 -10.97
N PRO A 165 11.25 -1.26 -11.00
CA PRO A 165 11.92 -2.20 -10.11
C PRO A 165 11.96 -1.63 -8.68
N GLN A 166 10.80 -1.56 -8.02
CA GLN A 166 10.63 -0.87 -6.73
C GLN A 166 11.58 -1.39 -5.65
N ASN A 167 11.83 -2.70 -5.63
CA ASN A 167 12.79 -3.31 -4.70
C ASN A 167 14.21 -2.77 -4.90
N ASP A 168 14.64 -2.63 -6.14
CA ASP A 168 16.00 -2.17 -6.47
C ASP A 168 16.13 -0.65 -6.26
N ILE A 169 15.07 0.09 -6.60
CA ILE A 169 14.96 1.55 -6.38
C ILE A 169 15.04 1.89 -4.89
N LEU A 170 14.31 1.15 -4.05
CA LEU A 170 14.26 1.39 -2.61
C LEU A 170 15.42 0.74 -1.86
N GLY A 171 16.01 -0.33 -2.41
CA GLY A 171 17.06 -1.11 -1.77
C GLY A 171 18.45 -0.46 -1.79
N LYS A 172 18.69 0.58 -2.60
CA LYS A 172 20.01 1.23 -2.71
C LYS A 172 20.46 1.98 -1.44
N HIS A 173 19.55 2.18 -0.47
CA HIS A 173 19.78 3.05 0.70
C HIS A 173 19.53 2.38 2.07
N PHE A 174 19.40 1.06 2.12
CA PHE A 174 19.31 0.28 3.37
C PHE A 174 20.34 -0.84 3.41
#